data_AF-A0A0F9YFS9-F1
#
_entry.id   AF-A0A0F9YFS9-F1
#
_cell.length_a   1.000
_cell.length_b   1.000
_cell.length_c   1.000
_cell.angle_alpha   90.00
_cell.angle_beta   90.00
_cell.angle_gamma   90.00
#
_symmetry.space_group_name_H-M   'P 1'
#
loop_
_entity.id
_entity.type
_entity.pdbx_description
1 polymer ?
#
loop_
_entity_poly.entity_id
_entity_poly.type
_entity_poly.pdbx_seq_one_letter_code
_entity_poly.pdbx_strand_id
1 'polypeptide(L)'
;FAPPLVFMFATFDSNDPSASVALSGIAVTDIEIYKNGVATTRASDAGYVLLDTDGIDFDGKVGIGGFSIDIDNDTDAGFFAAGQEYDVVLASITVDAATINFHAGSFSIERAGGALALLKGSNSLALIKTSTDRLTAVRAAVLTDWINGGRLDLLLDAIPTTMVGTDNAFLASVGGALADAAAAGDNTADTLVQMADWFEQQRALDIQRMEAGFQQMLDRDYQTVNSVQQLASYVQYQGDLP
;
A
#
# COMPACT_ATOMS: atom_id res chain seq x y z
N PHE A 1 10.74 33.30 -3.49
CA PHE A 1 11.69 34.40 -3.61
C PHE A 1 12.52 34.44 -2.35
N ALA A 2 13.60 33.68 -2.36
CA ALA A 2 14.69 33.90 -1.44
C ALA A 2 15.27 35.30 -1.72
N PRO A 3 15.70 36.04 -0.69
CA PRO A 3 16.44 37.28 -0.93
C PRO A 3 17.74 36.96 -1.69
N PRO A 4 18.19 37.84 -2.61
CA PRO A 4 19.48 37.67 -3.27
C PRO A 4 20.61 37.58 -2.24
N LEU A 5 21.60 36.74 -2.54
CA LEU A 5 22.81 36.65 -1.75
C LEU A 5 23.73 37.81 -2.09
N VAL A 6 24.24 38.50 -1.06
CA VAL A 6 25.09 39.68 -1.21
C VAL A 6 26.53 39.33 -0.88
N PHE A 7 27.45 39.71 -1.77
CA PHE A 7 28.89 39.55 -1.60
C PHE A 7 29.52 40.94 -1.59
N MET A 8 30.16 41.29 -0.48
CA MET A 8 30.91 42.53 -0.30
C MET A 8 32.39 42.23 -0.25
N PHE A 9 33.20 43.12 -0.82
CA PHE A 9 34.64 42.97 -0.85
C PHE A 9 35.32 44.34 -0.74
N ALA A 10 36.61 44.31 -0.42
CA ALA A 10 37.42 45.52 -0.27
C ALA A 10 38.64 45.51 -1.19
N THR A 11 39.02 46.69 -1.67
CA THR A 11 40.18 46.92 -2.53
C THR A 11 41.12 47.95 -1.91
N PHE A 12 42.42 47.67 -2.00
CA PHE A 12 43.48 48.47 -1.38
C PHE A 12 44.55 48.80 -2.41
N ASP A 13 45.21 49.94 -2.20
CA ASP A 13 46.33 50.40 -3.01
C ASP A 13 47.53 49.45 -2.82
N SER A 14 48.20 49.10 -3.93
CA SER A 14 49.32 48.16 -3.91
C SER A 14 50.64 48.79 -3.44
N ASN A 15 50.77 50.12 -3.58
CA ASN A 15 51.88 50.94 -3.11
C ASN A 15 51.69 51.42 -1.66
N ASP A 16 50.46 51.58 -1.19
CA ASP A 16 50.10 51.86 0.21
C ASP A 16 48.92 50.98 0.67
N PRO A 17 49.16 49.80 1.26
CA PRO A 17 48.09 48.89 1.67
C PRO A 17 47.25 49.41 2.85
N SER A 18 47.58 50.59 3.39
CA SER A 18 46.73 51.29 4.36
C SER A 18 45.66 52.18 3.71
N ALA A 19 45.75 52.42 2.39
CA ALA A 19 44.81 53.20 1.62
C ALA A 19 43.84 52.29 0.82
N SER A 20 42.55 52.61 0.91
CA SER A 20 41.53 52.02 0.04
C SER A 20 41.56 52.68 -1.33
N VAL A 21 41.32 51.89 -2.38
CA VAL A 21 41.33 52.38 -3.78
C VAL A 21 40.05 51.95 -4.49
N ALA A 22 39.46 52.85 -5.28
CA ALA A 22 38.31 52.53 -6.11
C ALA A 22 38.70 51.47 -7.16
N LEU A 23 37.79 50.54 -7.40
CA LEU A 23 37.87 49.62 -8.53
C LEU A 23 37.33 50.30 -9.79
N SER A 24 37.67 49.79 -10.97
CA SER A 24 37.06 50.25 -12.23
C SER A 24 36.84 49.08 -13.18
N GLY A 25 35.86 49.26 -14.08
CA GLY A 25 35.58 48.30 -15.15
C GLY A 25 34.89 47.01 -14.70
N ILE A 26 34.18 47.01 -13.57
CA ILE A 26 33.37 45.86 -13.14
C ILE A 26 32.09 45.76 -13.99
N ALA A 27 31.79 44.56 -14.47
CA ALA A 27 30.57 44.19 -15.15
C ALA A 27 29.98 42.91 -14.54
N VAL A 28 28.69 42.64 -14.79
CA VAL A 28 28.07 41.37 -14.36
C VAL A 28 28.71 40.15 -15.02
N THR A 29 29.32 40.33 -16.20
CA THR A 29 30.06 39.29 -16.94
C THR A 29 31.36 38.88 -16.27
N ASP A 30 31.82 39.65 -15.29
CA ASP A 30 33.05 39.37 -14.54
C ASP A 30 32.80 38.48 -13.32
N ILE A 31 31.53 38.18 -13.02
CA ILE A 31 31.13 37.35 -11.87
C ILE A 31 31.04 35.90 -12.32
N GLU A 32 31.99 35.10 -11.86
CA GLU A 32 32.09 33.68 -12.19
C GLU A 32 31.67 32.83 -11.00
N ILE A 33 30.76 31.87 -11.23
CA ILE A 33 30.33 30.93 -10.20
C ILE A 33 30.74 29.52 -10.62
N TYR A 34 31.60 28.90 -9.81
CA TYR A 34 32.02 27.52 -9.95
C TYR A 34 31.16 26.63 -9.08
N LYS A 35 30.75 25.48 -9.61
CA LYS A 35 29.93 24.50 -8.90
C LYS A 35 30.74 23.26 -8.56
N ASN A 36 30.76 22.88 -7.28
CA ASN A 36 31.43 21.69 -6.75
C ASN A 36 32.92 21.59 -7.14
N GLY A 37 33.64 22.73 -7.19
CA GLY A 37 35.05 22.77 -7.58
C GLY A 37 35.34 22.39 -9.04
N VAL A 38 34.31 22.33 -9.90
CA VAL A 38 34.47 22.03 -11.32
C VAL A 38 34.75 23.32 -12.08
N ALA A 39 35.61 23.26 -13.10
CA ALA A 39 36.06 24.43 -13.88
C ALA A 39 34.96 25.05 -14.78
N THR A 40 33.84 24.36 -15.00
CA THR A 40 32.71 24.91 -15.76
C THR A 40 31.93 25.87 -14.87
N THR A 41 31.89 27.14 -15.28
CA THR A 41 31.11 28.17 -14.60
C THR A 41 29.66 28.17 -15.06
N ARG A 42 28.81 28.91 -14.36
CA ARG A 42 27.46 29.19 -14.83
C ARG A 42 27.52 29.86 -16.21
N ALA A 43 26.69 29.40 -17.15
CA ALA A 43 26.74 29.91 -18.52
C ALA A 43 26.03 31.28 -18.71
N SER A 44 25.21 31.68 -17.75
CA SER A 44 24.40 32.90 -17.80
C SER A 44 24.77 33.86 -16.68
N ASP A 45 24.69 35.16 -16.96
CA ASP A 45 24.84 36.24 -15.98
C ASP A 45 23.48 36.73 -15.45
N ALA A 46 22.38 36.13 -15.90
CA ALA A 46 21.03 36.54 -15.50
C ALA A 46 20.82 36.33 -13.99
N GLY A 47 20.33 37.35 -13.30
CA GLY A 47 20.17 37.33 -11.84
C GLY A 47 21.38 37.84 -11.07
N TYR A 48 22.46 38.26 -11.75
CA TYR A 48 23.52 39.03 -11.10
C TYR A 48 23.19 40.52 -11.16
N VAL A 49 23.47 41.23 -10.06
CA VAL A 49 23.29 42.69 -9.98
C VAL A 49 24.48 43.27 -9.25
N LEU A 50 25.17 44.22 -9.88
CA LEU A 50 26.19 45.01 -9.21
C LEU A 50 25.50 45.94 -8.20
N LEU A 51 25.99 45.97 -6.96
CA LEU A 51 25.50 46.92 -5.96
C LEU A 51 26.08 48.32 -6.15
N ASP A 52 27.16 48.39 -6.93
CA ASP A 52 27.76 49.60 -7.49
C ASP A 52 27.45 49.65 -8.99
N THR A 53 26.76 50.69 -9.44
CA THR A 53 26.44 50.88 -10.88
C THR A 53 27.30 51.96 -11.53
N ASP A 54 28.04 52.76 -10.74
CA ASP A 54 28.84 53.87 -11.27
C ASP A 54 30.35 53.59 -11.28
N GLY A 55 30.79 52.47 -10.69
CA GLY A 55 32.18 52.02 -10.74
C GLY A 55 33.09 52.89 -9.88
N ILE A 56 32.51 53.53 -8.86
CA ILE A 56 33.25 54.34 -7.91
C ILE A 56 33.32 53.54 -6.62
N ASP A 57 32.25 53.47 -5.82
CA ASP A 57 32.18 52.66 -4.61
C ASP A 57 30.76 52.53 -4.01
N PHE A 58 30.50 51.46 -3.27
CA PHE A 58 29.24 51.27 -2.53
C PHE A 58 29.05 52.36 -1.46
N ASP A 59 27.91 53.07 -1.52
CA ASP A 59 27.57 54.18 -0.59
C ASP A 59 28.69 55.25 -0.49
N GLY A 60 29.43 55.45 -1.60
CA GLY A 60 30.54 56.40 -1.67
C GLY A 60 31.72 56.06 -0.76
N LYS A 61 31.88 54.80 -0.35
CA LYS A 61 32.99 54.33 0.50
C LYS A 61 34.14 53.76 -0.33
N VAL A 62 35.15 54.59 -0.56
CA VAL A 62 36.37 54.20 -1.30
C VAL A 62 36.91 52.83 -0.91
N GLY A 63 37.08 52.00 -1.93
CA GLY A 63 37.53 50.62 -1.88
C GLY A 63 36.54 49.62 -1.32
N ILE A 64 35.24 49.93 -1.27
CA ILE A 64 34.19 48.97 -0.89
C ILE A 64 33.29 48.70 -2.09
N GLY A 65 33.33 47.47 -2.58
CA GLY A 65 32.52 46.99 -3.70
C GLY A 65 31.58 45.86 -3.28
N GLY A 66 30.59 45.60 -4.13
CA GLY A 66 29.72 44.45 -3.93
C GLY A 66 28.79 44.15 -5.10
N PHE A 67 28.28 42.93 -5.10
CA PHE A 67 27.28 42.45 -6.04
C PHE A 67 26.31 41.52 -5.32
N SER A 68 25.19 41.21 -5.97
CA SER A 68 24.23 40.23 -5.50
C SER A 68 23.92 39.18 -6.56
N ILE A 69 23.56 37.99 -6.08
CA ILE A 69 23.19 36.84 -6.89
C ILE A 69 21.78 36.39 -6.49
N ASP A 70 20.87 36.40 -7.44
CA ASP A 70 19.57 35.75 -7.32
C ASP A 70 19.70 34.24 -7.56
N ILE A 71 19.63 33.48 -6.46
CA ILE A 71 19.72 32.01 -6.47
C ILE A 71 18.42 31.32 -6.92
N ASP A 72 17.32 32.07 -7.06
CA ASP A 72 16.06 31.55 -7.62
C ASP A 72 16.04 31.70 -9.16
N ASN A 73 17.06 32.33 -9.77
CA ASN A 73 17.14 32.52 -11.22
C ASN A 73 17.51 31.23 -11.96
N ASP A 74 16.53 30.68 -12.69
CA ASP A 74 16.64 29.39 -13.41
C ASP A 74 16.96 29.55 -14.92
N THR A 75 17.64 30.64 -15.32
CA THR A 75 18.04 30.81 -16.73
C THR A 75 19.01 29.73 -17.19
N ASP A 76 19.89 29.27 -16.29
CA ASP A 76 20.72 28.07 -16.46
C ASP A 76 20.12 26.93 -15.63
N ALA A 77 19.26 26.14 -16.29
CA ALA A 77 18.33 25.23 -15.62
C ALA A 77 19.06 24.23 -14.72
N GLY A 78 18.71 24.23 -13.42
CA GLY A 78 19.30 23.32 -12.43
C GLY A 78 20.76 23.63 -12.06
N PHE A 79 21.31 24.78 -12.48
CA PHE A 79 22.61 25.23 -12.02
C PHE A 79 22.61 25.45 -10.50
N PHE A 80 21.67 26.27 -10.00
CA PHE A 80 21.41 26.43 -8.56
C PHE A 80 20.51 25.30 -8.07
N ALA A 81 21.05 24.42 -7.23
CA ALA A 81 20.37 23.24 -6.75
C ALA A 81 20.81 22.90 -5.32
N ALA A 82 19.89 22.30 -4.58
CA ALA A 82 20.17 21.75 -3.27
C ALA A 82 21.28 20.68 -3.31
N GLY A 83 22.07 20.58 -2.24
CA GLY A 83 23.14 19.59 -2.09
C GLY A 83 24.45 20.00 -2.76
N GLN A 84 24.56 21.22 -3.27
CA GLN A 84 25.71 21.68 -4.05
C GLN A 84 26.48 22.80 -3.33
N GLU A 85 27.76 22.89 -3.63
CA GLU A 85 28.68 23.92 -3.12
C GLU A 85 29.08 24.84 -4.27
N TYR A 86 29.15 26.13 -3.98
CA TYR A 86 29.39 27.18 -4.97
C TYR A 86 30.51 28.10 -4.50
N ASP A 87 31.46 28.35 -5.39
CA ASP A 87 32.52 29.33 -5.23
C ASP A 87 32.28 30.49 -6.18
N VAL A 88 32.40 31.70 -5.66
CA VAL A 88 32.16 32.93 -6.40
C VAL A 88 33.47 33.68 -6.56
N VAL A 89 33.80 34.01 -7.80
CA VAL A 89 35.03 34.66 -8.20
C VAL A 89 34.68 35.90 -9.00
N LEU A 90 35.41 36.98 -8.76
CA LEU A 90 35.44 38.15 -9.63
C LEU A 90 36.67 38.06 -10.50
N ALA A 91 36.48 38.14 -11.82
CA ALA A 91 37.53 38.01 -12.81
C ALA A 91 37.74 39.33 -13.57
N SER A 92 38.99 39.62 -13.90
CA SER A 92 39.42 40.69 -14.81
C SER A 92 39.01 42.11 -14.39
N ILE A 93 38.87 42.39 -13.10
CA ILE A 93 38.59 43.75 -12.61
C ILE A 93 39.88 44.58 -12.53
N THR A 94 39.76 45.91 -12.67
CA THR A 94 40.92 46.81 -12.52
C THR A 94 40.95 47.46 -11.14
N VAL A 95 42.07 47.29 -10.43
CA VAL A 95 42.35 47.87 -9.12
C VAL A 95 43.77 48.44 -9.17
N ASP A 96 43.95 49.71 -8.78
CA ASP A 96 45.26 50.36 -8.77
C ASP A 96 46.05 50.20 -10.09
N ALA A 97 45.37 50.45 -11.21
CA ALA A 97 45.88 50.29 -12.58
C ALA A 97 46.33 48.85 -12.95
N ALA A 98 46.05 47.84 -12.14
CA ALA A 98 46.32 46.44 -12.41
C ALA A 98 45.03 45.64 -12.59
N THR A 99 45.03 44.67 -13.50
CA THR A 99 43.92 43.72 -13.66
C THR A 99 44.12 42.53 -12.72
N ILE A 100 43.12 42.24 -11.89
CA ILE A 100 43.18 41.17 -10.88
C ILE A 100 41.95 40.25 -10.95
N ASN A 101 42.14 39.04 -10.43
CA ASN A 101 41.08 38.07 -10.14
C ASN A 101 41.11 37.75 -8.65
N PHE A 102 39.98 37.58 -8.00
CA PHE A 102 39.95 37.15 -6.61
C PHE A 102 38.67 36.38 -6.24
N HIS A 103 38.76 35.62 -5.15
CA HIS A 103 37.63 34.89 -4.58
C HIS A 103 36.76 35.84 -3.75
N ALA A 104 35.51 36.04 -4.17
CA ALA A 104 34.57 36.92 -3.48
C ALA A 104 33.86 36.22 -2.31
N GLY A 105 33.72 34.90 -2.38
CA GLY A 105 33.15 34.10 -1.30
C GLY A 105 32.62 32.75 -1.78
N SER A 106 32.04 31.99 -0.88
CA SER A 106 31.41 30.71 -1.19
C SER A 106 30.09 30.54 -0.45
N PHE A 107 29.20 29.74 -1.02
CA PHE A 107 27.93 29.42 -0.40
C PHE A 107 27.48 28.00 -0.78
N SER A 108 26.45 27.51 -0.09
CA SER A 108 25.81 26.24 -0.43
C SER A 108 24.30 26.40 -0.34
N ILE A 109 23.60 25.70 -1.22
CA ILE A 109 22.14 25.56 -1.13
C ILE A 109 21.92 24.19 -0.54
N GLU A 110 21.44 24.13 0.71
CA GLU A 110 21.28 22.87 1.45
C GLU A 110 22.56 22.02 1.37
N ARG A 111 23.61 22.40 2.09
CA ARG A 111 24.96 21.80 2.00
C ARG A 111 24.94 20.28 1.77
N ALA A 112 25.82 19.81 0.88
CA ALA A 112 26.04 18.38 0.62
C ALA A 112 26.14 17.57 1.93
N GLY A 113 25.38 16.49 2.02
CA GLY A 113 25.31 15.66 3.24
C GLY A 113 24.50 16.26 4.40
N GLY A 114 23.94 17.46 4.25
CA GLY A 114 23.04 18.08 5.23
C GLY A 114 21.70 17.35 5.30
N ALA A 115 21.04 17.38 6.46
CA ALA A 115 19.77 16.68 6.68
C ALA A 115 18.67 17.13 5.71
N LEU A 116 18.63 18.42 5.35
CA LEU A 116 17.65 18.97 4.41
C LEU A 116 17.90 18.48 2.98
N ALA A 117 19.16 18.47 2.55
CA ALA A 117 19.57 17.93 1.25
C ALA A 117 19.26 16.44 1.12
N LEU A 118 19.50 15.66 2.19
CA LEU A 118 19.16 14.24 2.24
C LEU A 118 17.65 14.01 2.20
N LEU A 119 16.87 14.81 2.92
CA LEU A 119 15.42 14.66 3.01
C LEU A 119 14.70 15.05 1.71
N LYS A 120 15.21 16.05 0.99
CA LYS A 120 14.67 16.53 -0.29
C LYS A 120 15.31 15.84 -1.51
N GLY A 121 16.47 15.22 -1.35
CA GLY A 121 17.08 14.35 -2.33
C GLY A 121 16.14 13.21 -2.74
N SER A 122 16.54 12.49 -3.79
CA SER A 122 15.68 11.71 -4.70
C SER A 122 14.73 10.64 -4.10
N ASN A 123 14.60 10.46 -2.79
CA ASN A 123 14.00 9.25 -2.23
C ASN A 123 13.26 9.39 -0.88
N SER A 124 13.32 10.49 -0.13
CA SER A 124 12.70 10.46 1.22
C SER A 124 11.29 11.01 1.21
N LEU A 125 11.11 12.29 0.91
CA LEU A 125 9.78 12.90 1.04
C LEU A 125 8.81 12.49 -0.09
N ALA A 126 9.31 12.32 -1.31
CA ALA A 126 8.52 11.83 -2.44
C ALA A 126 8.06 10.37 -2.26
N LEU A 127 8.91 9.50 -1.70
CA LEU A 127 8.53 8.10 -1.40
C LEU A 127 7.57 8.02 -0.22
N ILE A 128 7.74 8.86 0.81
CA ILE A 128 6.77 8.95 1.91
C ILE A 128 5.41 9.34 1.36
N LYS A 129 5.34 10.42 0.56
CA LYS A 129 4.08 10.83 -0.09
C LYS A 129 3.47 9.69 -0.91
N THR A 130 4.26 9.04 -1.76
CA THR A 130 3.80 7.93 -2.58
C THR A 130 3.28 6.77 -1.72
N SER A 131 3.96 6.45 -0.62
CA SER A 131 3.55 5.39 0.31
C SER A 131 2.26 5.75 1.04
N THR A 132 2.11 7.01 1.45
CA THR A 132 0.88 7.55 2.04
C THR A 132 -0.30 7.50 1.06
N ASP A 133 -0.08 7.90 -0.19
CA ASP A 133 -1.09 7.85 -1.25
C ASP A 133 -1.50 6.39 -1.53
N ARG A 134 -0.53 5.47 -1.63
CA ARG A 134 -0.79 4.03 -1.78
C ARG A 134 -1.54 3.44 -0.60
N LEU A 135 -1.16 3.78 0.64
CA LEU A 135 -1.86 3.31 1.84
C LEU A 135 -3.31 3.81 1.88
N THR A 136 -3.53 5.07 1.49
CA THR A 136 -4.85 5.67 1.41
C THR A 136 -5.71 4.95 0.35
N ALA A 137 -5.15 4.67 -0.82
CA ALA A 137 -5.82 3.90 -1.87
C ALA A 137 -6.14 2.45 -1.44
N VAL A 138 -5.20 1.76 -0.79
CA VAL A 138 -5.41 0.39 -0.28
C VAL A 138 -6.51 0.37 0.78
N ARG A 139 -6.49 1.32 1.73
CA ARG A 139 -7.55 1.44 2.75
C ARG A 139 -8.91 1.69 2.12
N ALA A 140 -8.98 2.58 1.12
CA ALA A 140 -10.22 2.85 0.39
C ALA A 140 -10.73 1.60 -0.36
N ALA A 141 -9.83 0.85 -1.00
CA ALA A 141 -10.19 -0.40 -1.68
C ALA A 141 -10.73 -1.46 -0.71
N VAL A 142 -10.09 -1.66 0.44
CA VAL A 142 -10.57 -2.59 1.48
C VAL A 142 -11.93 -2.16 2.02
N LEU A 143 -12.12 -0.87 2.31
CA LEU A 143 -13.42 -0.37 2.77
C LEU A 143 -14.50 -0.53 1.69
N THR A 144 -14.16 -0.30 0.42
CA THR A 144 -15.08 -0.49 -0.71
C THR A 144 -15.44 -1.96 -0.86
N ASP A 145 -14.47 -2.88 -0.73
CA ASP A 145 -14.71 -4.33 -0.72
C ASP A 145 -15.62 -4.75 0.44
N TRP A 146 -15.42 -4.19 1.63
CA TRP A 146 -16.26 -4.52 2.78
C TRP A 146 -17.69 -3.94 2.69
N ILE A 147 -17.86 -2.76 2.08
CA ILE A 147 -19.14 -2.03 2.05
C ILE A 147 -19.99 -2.38 0.82
N ASN A 148 -19.39 -2.47 -0.37
CA ASN A 148 -20.13 -2.55 -1.64
C ASN A 148 -20.32 -4.00 -2.14
N GLY A 149 -20.62 -4.93 -1.23
CA GLY A 149 -21.01 -6.31 -1.57
C GLY A 149 -19.86 -7.32 -1.68
N GLY A 150 -18.69 -7.06 -1.09
CA GLY A 150 -17.56 -8.00 -1.14
C GLY A 150 -17.68 -9.16 -0.16
N ARG A 151 -16.54 -9.56 0.43
CA ARG A 151 -16.41 -10.81 1.21
C ARG A 151 -17.45 -10.95 2.34
N LEU A 152 -17.85 -9.88 3.00
CA LEU A 152 -18.81 -9.97 4.09
C LEU A 152 -20.21 -10.33 3.59
N ASP A 153 -20.65 -9.72 2.49
CA ASP A 153 -21.94 -10.02 1.86
C ASP A 153 -21.95 -11.44 1.28
N LEU A 154 -20.87 -11.83 0.59
CA LEU A 154 -20.68 -13.21 0.11
C LEU A 154 -20.62 -14.23 1.25
N LEU A 155 -20.01 -13.89 2.39
CA LEU A 155 -20.01 -14.76 3.56
C LEU A 155 -21.39 -14.83 4.21
N LEU A 156 -22.16 -13.74 4.18
CA LEU A 156 -23.51 -13.68 4.73
C LEU A 156 -24.52 -14.43 3.84
N ASP A 157 -24.38 -14.34 2.52
CA ASP A 157 -25.16 -15.07 1.50
C ASP A 157 -24.77 -16.56 1.45
N ALA A 158 -23.51 -16.89 1.72
CA ALA A 158 -23.04 -18.26 1.85
C ALA A 158 -23.50 -18.95 3.14
N ILE A 159 -24.04 -18.22 4.12
CA ILE A 159 -24.75 -18.85 5.24
C ILE A 159 -25.99 -19.50 4.64
N PRO A 160 -26.13 -20.84 4.70
CA PRO A 160 -27.28 -21.51 4.11
C PRO A 160 -28.55 -20.89 4.65
N THR A 161 -29.48 -20.51 3.77
CA THR A 161 -30.81 -20.06 4.19
C THR A 161 -31.56 -21.14 4.95
N THR A 162 -31.15 -22.40 4.83
CA THR A 162 -31.60 -23.49 5.70
C THR A 162 -31.05 -23.38 7.11
N MET A 163 -29.91 -22.75 7.37
CA MET A 163 -29.42 -22.51 8.74
C MET A 163 -30.09 -21.29 9.39
N VAL A 164 -30.39 -20.23 8.63
CA VAL A 164 -31.17 -19.07 9.12
C VAL A 164 -32.68 -19.38 9.15
N GLY A 165 -33.11 -20.28 8.27
CA GLY A 165 -34.47 -20.74 8.10
C GLY A 165 -34.80 -22.04 8.82
N THR A 166 -33.85 -22.80 9.36
CA THR A 166 -34.16 -23.94 10.27
C THR A 166 -34.81 -23.40 11.54
N ASP A 167 -34.38 -22.22 12.02
CA ASP A 167 -35.04 -21.53 13.12
C ASP A 167 -36.49 -21.16 12.75
N ASN A 168 -36.74 -20.71 11.52
CA ASN A 168 -38.09 -20.39 11.04
C ASN A 168 -38.93 -21.62 10.61
N ALA A 169 -38.31 -22.70 10.12
CA ALA A 169 -38.98 -23.93 9.68
C ALA A 169 -39.32 -24.83 10.85
N PHE A 170 -38.50 -24.83 11.90
CA PHE A 170 -38.87 -25.41 13.19
C PHE A 170 -40.03 -24.63 13.81
N LEU A 171 -39.98 -23.29 13.80
CA LEU A 171 -41.07 -22.46 14.32
C LEU A 171 -42.35 -22.58 13.49
N ALA A 172 -42.26 -22.71 12.17
CA ALA A 172 -43.40 -22.91 11.27
C ALA A 172 -43.99 -24.32 11.37
N SER A 173 -43.17 -25.35 11.56
CA SER A 173 -43.68 -26.72 11.75
C SER A 173 -44.33 -26.90 13.13
N VAL A 174 -43.76 -26.32 14.18
CA VAL A 174 -44.37 -26.31 15.52
C VAL A 174 -45.61 -25.42 15.55
N GLY A 175 -45.57 -24.24 14.93
CA GLY A 175 -46.70 -23.32 14.84
C GLY A 175 -47.87 -23.87 14.01
N GLY A 176 -47.58 -24.54 12.89
CA GLY A 176 -48.58 -25.22 12.06
C GLY A 176 -49.21 -26.41 12.78
N ALA A 177 -48.40 -27.26 13.41
CA ALA A 177 -48.91 -28.39 14.19
C ALA A 177 -49.78 -27.95 15.38
N LEU A 178 -49.41 -26.85 16.06
CA LEU A 178 -50.20 -26.31 17.16
C LEU A 178 -51.49 -25.63 16.68
N ALA A 179 -51.46 -24.95 15.53
CA ALA A 179 -52.64 -24.34 14.92
C ALA A 179 -53.63 -25.39 14.41
N ASP A 180 -53.16 -26.47 13.79
CA ASP A 180 -53.99 -27.59 13.34
C ASP A 180 -54.58 -28.36 14.54
N ALA A 181 -53.80 -28.57 15.60
CA ALA A 181 -54.30 -29.17 16.85
C ALA A 181 -55.35 -28.28 17.54
N ALA A 182 -55.16 -26.95 17.53
CA ALA A 182 -56.14 -26.01 18.08
C ALA A 182 -57.41 -25.92 17.21
N ALA A 183 -57.29 -26.01 15.88
CA ALA A 183 -58.40 -25.98 14.94
C ALA A 183 -59.21 -27.29 14.92
N ALA A 184 -58.56 -28.43 15.18
CA ALA A 184 -59.23 -29.73 15.28
C ALA A 184 -60.12 -29.88 16.52
N GLY A 185 -60.00 -29.00 17.52
CA GLY A 185 -60.88 -28.98 18.69
C GLY A 185 -60.91 -30.28 19.49
N ASP A 186 -59.87 -31.10 19.37
CA ASP A 186 -59.90 -32.51 19.75
C ASP A 186 -59.27 -32.73 21.12
N ASN A 187 -60.02 -33.37 22.01
CA ASN A 187 -59.62 -33.57 23.39
C ASN A 187 -58.42 -34.51 23.43
N THR A 188 -57.46 -34.23 24.30
CA THR A 188 -56.18 -34.95 24.50
C THR A 188 -56.31 -36.48 24.63
N ALA A 189 -57.52 -37.02 24.82
CA ALA A 189 -57.81 -38.44 24.82
C ALA A 189 -57.82 -39.07 23.41
N ASP A 190 -58.34 -38.39 22.38
CA ASP A 190 -58.50 -39.00 21.05
C ASP A 190 -57.16 -39.12 20.30
N THR A 191 -56.27 -38.15 20.52
CA THR A 191 -54.88 -38.19 20.06
C THR A 191 -54.07 -39.32 20.71
N LEU A 192 -54.31 -39.64 22.00
CA LEU A 192 -53.66 -40.77 22.67
C LEU A 192 -54.19 -42.13 22.18
N VAL A 193 -55.48 -42.24 21.88
CA VAL A 193 -56.09 -43.45 21.30
C VAL A 193 -55.53 -43.71 19.91
N GLN A 194 -55.46 -42.69 19.05
CA GLN A 194 -54.85 -42.82 17.72
C GLN A 194 -53.38 -43.25 17.79
N MET A 195 -52.63 -42.78 18.78
CA MET A 195 -51.23 -43.18 19.00
C MET A 195 -51.11 -44.65 19.44
N ALA A 196 -52.01 -45.12 20.32
CA ALA A 196 -52.04 -46.52 20.77
C ALA A 196 -52.37 -47.48 19.61
N ASP A 197 -53.37 -47.15 18.79
CA ASP A 197 -53.77 -47.94 17.62
C ASP A 197 -52.62 -48.06 16.60
N TRP A 198 -51.83 -47.00 16.42
CA TRP A 198 -50.66 -47.01 15.54
C TRP A 198 -49.57 -47.96 16.04
N PHE A 199 -49.27 -47.94 17.34
CA PHE A 199 -48.29 -48.87 17.94
C PHE A 199 -48.75 -50.33 17.84
N GLU A 200 -50.04 -50.60 17.99
CA GLU A 200 -50.60 -51.96 17.83
C GLU A 200 -50.52 -52.46 16.39
N GLN A 201 -50.81 -51.62 15.40
CA GLN A 201 -50.62 -51.96 13.98
C GLN A 201 -49.15 -52.23 13.65
N GLN A 202 -48.22 -51.42 14.19
CA GLN A 202 -46.79 -51.58 13.94
C GLN A 202 -46.27 -52.92 14.50
N ARG A 203 -46.71 -53.30 15.70
CA ARG A 203 -46.40 -54.61 16.30
C ARG A 203 -46.97 -55.79 15.49
N ALA A 204 -48.18 -55.66 14.95
CA ALA A 204 -48.79 -56.71 14.14
C ALA A 204 -48.02 -56.97 12.83
N LEU A 205 -47.57 -55.91 12.16
CA LEU A 205 -46.76 -56.00 10.94
C LEU A 205 -45.39 -56.63 11.20
N ASP A 206 -44.76 -56.28 12.32
CA ASP A 206 -43.46 -56.86 12.69
C ASP A 206 -43.57 -58.36 12.99
N ILE A 207 -44.66 -58.81 13.62
CA ILE A 207 -44.92 -60.24 13.83
C ILE A 207 -45.09 -60.97 12.48
N GLN A 208 -45.85 -60.42 11.55
CA GLN A 208 -46.02 -61.01 10.21
C GLN A 208 -44.70 -61.12 9.45
N ARG A 209 -43.84 -60.10 9.54
CA ARG A 209 -42.49 -60.14 8.94
C ARG A 209 -41.62 -61.21 9.59
N MET A 210 -41.74 -61.39 10.89
CA MET A 210 -41.01 -62.42 11.62
C MET A 210 -41.45 -63.83 11.21
N GLU A 211 -42.76 -64.07 11.12
CA GLU A 211 -43.33 -65.35 10.66
C GLU A 211 -42.91 -65.68 9.23
N ALA A 212 -42.96 -64.70 8.32
CA ALA A 212 -42.50 -64.88 6.95
C ALA A 212 -41.00 -65.23 6.89
N GLY A 213 -40.18 -64.60 7.74
CA GLY A 213 -38.75 -64.92 7.87
C GLY A 213 -38.51 -66.34 8.38
N PHE A 214 -39.28 -66.81 9.37
CA PHE A 214 -39.18 -68.19 9.86
C PHE A 214 -39.57 -69.23 8.82
N GLN A 215 -40.63 -68.99 8.04
CA GLN A 215 -41.03 -69.88 6.96
C GLN A 215 -39.94 -70.00 5.88
N GLN A 216 -39.32 -68.88 5.50
CA GLN A 216 -38.21 -68.90 4.55
C GLN A 216 -36.99 -69.69 5.05
N MET A 217 -36.68 -69.60 6.35
CA MET A 217 -35.61 -70.38 6.94
C MET A 217 -35.92 -71.89 6.94
N LEU A 218 -37.15 -72.27 7.30
CA LEU A 218 -37.58 -73.68 7.26
C LEU A 218 -37.50 -74.28 5.84
N ASP A 219 -37.96 -73.55 4.83
CA ASP A 219 -37.90 -73.99 3.43
C ASP A 219 -36.46 -74.13 2.93
N ARG A 220 -35.59 -73.18 3.27
CA ARG A 220 -34.16 -73.23 2.89
C ARG A 220 -33.46 -74.41 3.56
N ASP A 221 -33.74 -74.65 4.83
CA ASP A 221 -33.13 -75.76 5.56
C ASP A 221 -33.61 -77.11 5.01
N TYR A 222 -34.89 -77.22 4.63
CA TYR A 222 -35.42 -78.40 3.93
C TYR A 222 -34.74 -78.65 2.58
N GLN A 223 -34.55 -77.61 1.77
CA GLN A 223 -33.81 -77.72 0.50
C GLN A 223 -32.35 -78.11 0.72
N THR A 224 -31.71 -77.59 1.77
CA THR A 224 -30.33 -77.91 2.14
C THR A 224 -30.18 -79.36 2.56
N VAL A 225 -31.10 -79.90 3.36
CA VAL A 225 -31.09 -81.32 3.73
C VAL A 225 -31.24 -82.22 2.50
N ASN A 226 -32.15 -81.88 1.60
CA ASN A 226 -32.37 -82.66 0.39
C ASN A 226 -31.14 -82.62 -0.55
N SER A 227 -30.50 -81.45 -0.71
CA SER A 227 -29.28 -81.35 -1.51
C SER A 227 -28.10 -82.09 -0.91
N VAL A 228 -27.95 -82.11 0.43
CA VAL A 228 -26.95 -82.93 1.13
C VAL A 228 -27.20 -84.43 0.91
N GLN A 229 -28.45 -84.89 0.95
CA GLN A 229 -28.79 -86.28 0.63
C GLN A 229 -28.44 -86.64 -0.82
N GLN A 230 -28.73 -85.76 -1.77
CA GLN A 230 -28.37 -85.96 -3.17
C GLN A 230 -26.84 -86.01 -3.37
N LEU A 231 -26.08 -85.10 -2.74
CA LEU A 231 -24.62 -85.13 -2.77
C LEU A 231 -24.03 -86.40 -2.14
N ALA A 232 -24.57 -86.86 -1.01
CA ALA A 232 -24.15 -88.10 -0.38
C ALA A 232 -24.34 -89.32 -1.31
N SER A 233 -25.48 -89.38 -2.01
CA SER A 233 -25.75 -90.43 -3.00
C SER A 233 -24.80 -90.35 -4.21
N TYR A 234 -24.44 -89.14 -4.65
CA TYR A 234 -23.51 -88.92 -5.75
C TYR A 234 -22.06 -89.32 -5.40
N VAL A 235 -21.58 -88.96 -4.21
CA VAL A 235 -20.24 -89.35 -3.72
C VAL A 235 -20.13 -90.87 -3.58
N GLN A 236 -21.18 -91.53 -3.09
CA GLN A 236 -21.22 -92.99 -3.00
C GLN A 236 -21.12 -93.65 -4.40
N TYR A 237 -21.69 -93.03 -5.43
CA TYR A 237 -21.60 -93.52 -6.81
C TYR A 237 -20.22 -93.28 -7.45
N GLN A 238 -19.51 -92.19 -7.11
CA GLN A 238 -18.15 -91.91 -7.59
C GLN A 238 -17.05 -92.73 -6.88
N GLY A 239 -17.29 -93.20 -5.64
CA GLY A 239 -16.38 -94.08 -4.92
C GLY A 239 -16.31 -95.51 -5.49
N ASP A 240 -17.28 -95.89 -6.33
CA ASP A 240 -17.43 -97.24 -6.92
C ASP A 240 -17.07 -97.30 -8.43
N LEU A 241 -16.35 -96.30 -8.96
CA LEU A 241 -15.76 -96.38 -10.31
C LEU A 241 -14.25 -96.70 -10.21
N PRO A 242 -13.76 -97.74 -10.93
CA PRO A 242 -12.38 -98.24 -10.86
C PRO A 242 -11.32 -97.31 -11.47
#